data_AF-A0A6C0JHP9-F1
#
_entry.id   AF-A0A6C0JHP9-F1
#
_cell.length_a   1.000
_cell.length_b   1.000
_cell.length_c   1.000
_cell.angle_alpha   90.00
_cell.angle_beta   90.00
_cell.angle_gamma   90.00
#
_symmetry.space_group_name_H-M   'P 1'
#
loop_
_entity.id
_entity.type
_entity.pdbx_description
1 polymer ?
#
loop_
_entity_poly.entity_id
_entity_poly.type
_entity_poly.pdbx_seq_one_letter_code
_entity_poly.pdbx_strand_id
1 'polypeptide(L)'
;MIHRFHDRAYLHVGSRWFVWEPAWSLFRPVNGLAWNGTKFVLDDAAYCEDITDRQYGFGSEEMYQMCSKLSEVWADRVPDAPVVTVLPIGKPEWFFDRPMVITPCAPRTKESWRAMGLQRRSLRVFKVARKTFTKRKQV
;
A
#
# COMPACT_ATOMS: atom_id res chain seq x y z
N MET A 1 8.21 5.65 -8.46
CA MET A 1 8.49 4.26 -8.05
C MET A 1 7.17 3.52 -7.96
N ILE A 2 7.08 2.31 -8.51
CA ILE A 2 5.84 1.50 -8.49
C ILE A 2 5.94 0.41 -7.42
N HIS A 3 4.87 0.17 -6.69
CA HIS A 3 4.76 -0.82 -5.63
C HIS A 3 3.43 -1.55 -5.73
N ARG A 4 3.41 -2.85 -5.42
CA ARG A 4 2.18 -3.61 -5.27
C ARG A 4 1.85 -3.76 -3.79
N PHE A 5 0.67 -3.33 -3.38
CA PHE A 5 0.19 -3.48 -2.01
C PHE A 5 -1.20 -4.11 -2.04
N HIS A 6 -1.31 -5.30 -1.42
CA HIS A 6 -2.44 -6.22 -1.63
C HIS A 6 -2.68 -6.51 -3.11
N ASP A 7 -3.86 -6.19 -3.61
CA ASP A 7 -4.37 -6.43 -4.96
C ASP A 7 -4.10 -5.27 -5.93
N ARG A 8 -3.58 -4.13 -5.43
CA ARG A 8 -3.45 -2.89 -6.22
C ARG A 8 -2.00 -2.47 -6.41
N ALA A 9 -1.72 -1.85 -7.55
CA ALA A 9 -0.45 -1.20 -7.82
C ALA A 9 -0.54 0.30 -7.56
N TYR A 10 0.49 0.83 -6.92
CA TYR A 10 0.60 2.23 -6.54
C TYR A 10 1.88 2.81 -7.13
N LEU A 11 1.77 4.00 -7.70
CA LEU A 11 2.87 4.74 -8.28
C LEU A 11 3.11 6.01 -7.47
N HIS A 12 4.34 6.19 -7.00
CA HIS A 12 4.77 7.42 -6.33
C HIS A 12 5.60 8.28 -7.29
N VAL A 13 5.15 9.50 -7.57
CA VAL A 13 5.85 10.48 -8.42
C VAL A 13 5.89 11.81 -7.69
N GLY A 14 7.10 12.28 -7.37
CA GLY A 14 7.30 13.51 -6.60
C GLY A 14 6.69 13.40 -5.20
N SER A 15 5.70 14.23 -4.92
CA SER A 15 4.93 14.25 -3.67
C SER A 15 3.54 13.61 -3.78
N ARG A 16 3.17 13.06 -4.95
CA ARG A 16 1.83 12.54 -5.23
C ARG A 16 1.85 11.02 -5.39
N TRP A 17 0.74 10.44 -4.98
CA TRP A 17 0.47 9.02 -5.12
C TRP A 17 -0.61 8.80 -6.17
N PHE A 18 -0.45 7.73 -6.92
CA PHE A 18 -1.40 7.28 -7.92
C PHE A 18 -1.69 5.80 -7.71
N VAL A 19 -2.92 5.38 -8.01
CA VAL A 19 -3.33 3.97 -7.99
C VAL A 19 -3.62 3.52 -9.42
N TRP A 20 -3.19 2.32 -9.78
CA TRP A 20 -3.57 1.72 -11.05
C TRP A 20 -5.01 1.22 -10.97
N GLU A 21 -5.86 1.70 -11.88
CA GLU A 21 -7.25 1.24 -12.02
C GLU A 21 -7.35 0.27 -13.20
N PRO A 22 -7.47 -1.05 -12.96
CA PRO A 22 -7.52 -2.04 -14.03
C PRO A 22 -8.70 -1.83 -14.99
N ALA A 23 -9.83 -1.34 -14.47
CA ALA A 23 -11.02 -1.10 -15.29
C ALA A 23 -10.81 -0.01 -16.35
N TRP A 24 -9.93 0.96 -16.07
CA TRP A 24 -9.65 2.08 -16.99
C TRP A 24 -8.30 1.91 -17.69
N SER A 25 -7.48 0.96 -17.24
CA SER A 25 -6.09 0.80 -17.68
C SER A 25 -5.32 2.11 -17.58
N LEU A 26 -5.58 2.87 -16.50
CA LEU A 26 -5.00 4.18 -16.23
C LEU A 26 -4.66 4.32 -14.74
N PHE A 27 -3.63 5.12 -14.46
CA PHE A 27 -3.37 5.61 -13.11
C PHE A 27 -4.37 6.70 -12.72
N ARG A 28 -4.80 6.72 -11.45
CA ARG A 28 -5.65 7.76 -10.87
C ARG A 28 -4.97 8.39 -9.67
N PRO A 29 -5.11 9.71 -9.44
CA PRO A 29 -4.57 10.35 -8.24
C PRO A 29 -5.28 9.83 -6.98
N VAL A 30 -4.53 9.70 -5.89
CA VAL A 30 -5.06 9.33 -4.56
C VAL A 30 -4.41 10.19 -3.48
N ASN A 31 -5.20 10.62 -2.50
CA ASN A 31 -4.69 11.42 -1.38
C ASN A 31 -4.18 10.54 -0.23
N GLY A 32 -4.76 9.35 -0.08
CA GLY A 32 -4.53 8.51 1.08
C GLY A 32 -4.91 7.05 0.86
N LEU A 33 -4.38 6.20 1.73
CA LEU A 33 -4.76 4.80 1.86
C LEU A 33 -4.85 4.46 3.34
N ALA A 34 -6.06 4.31 3.87
CA ALA A 34 -6.30 4.16 5.30
C ALA A 34 -6.93 2.81 5.65
N TRP A 35 -6.54 2.24 6.78
CA TRP A 35 -7.20 1.07 7.36
C TRP A 35 -8.48 1.48 8.10
N ASN A 36 -9.62 0.88 7.75
CA ASN A 36 -10.90 1.18 8.40
C ASN A 36 -11.32 0.17 9.49
N GLY A 37 -10.48 -0.82 9.80
CA GLY A 37 -10.83 -1.94 10.70
C GLY A 37 -11.14 -3.26 10.01
N THR A 38 -11.50 -3.22 8.73
CA THR A 38 -11.87 -4.40 7.93
C THR A 38 -11.12 -4.49 6.61
N LYS A 39 -10.89 -3.35 5.94
CA LYS A 39 -10.18 -3.25 4.67
C LYS A 39 -9.40 -1.94 4.59
N PHE A 40 -8.46 -1.91 3.64
CA PHE A 40 -7.85 -0.66 3.21
C PHE A 40 -8.81 0.10 2.29
N VAL A 41 -9.00 1.37 2.57
CA VAL A 41 -9.89 2.27 1.83
C VAL A 41 -9.02 3.39 1.24
N LEU A 42 -9.22 3.67 -0.05
CA LEU A 42 -8.61 4.80 -0.70
C LEU A 42 -9.30 6.09 -0.26
N ASP A 43 -8.50 7.12 -0.07
CA ASP A 43 -8.98 8.49 0.04
C ASP A 43 -8.85 9.15 -1.34
N ASP A 44 -9.86 8.92 -2.19
CA ASP A 44 -10.02 9.51 -3.52
C ASP A 44 -11.32 10.32 -3.66
N ALA A 45 -11.95 10.65 -2.53
CA ALA A 45 -13.24 11.36 -2.48
C ALA A 45 -13.21 12.69 -3.25
N ALA A 46 -12.12 13.45 -3.12
CA ALA A 46 -11.92 14.73 -3.81
C ALA A 46 -11.89 14.61 -5.34
N TYR A 47 -11.68 13.41 -5.89
CA TYR A 47 -11.65 13.16 -7.33
C TYR A 47 -12.92 12.46 -7.82
N CYS A 48 -13.77 11.96 -6.91
CA CYS A 48 -14.91 11.10 -7.23
C CYS A 48 -16.25 11.68 -6.70
N GLU A 49 -16.36 13.01 -6.57
CA GLU A 49 -17.56 13.65 -6.02
C GLU A 49 -18.79 13.52 -6.94
N ASP A 50 -18.63 13.77 -8.25
CA ASP A 50 -19.70 13.71 -9.24
C ASP A 50 -19.39 12.71 -10.36
N ILE A 51 -20.18 11.63 -10.43
CA ILE A 51 -20.03 10.56 -11.43
C ILE A 51 -20.32 11.06 -12.86
N THR A 52 -21.07 12.15 -13.01
CA THR A 52 -21.39 12.75 -14.31
C THR A 52 -20.31 13.71 -14.81
N ASP A 53 -19.32 14.02 -13.98
CA ASP A 53 -18.19 14.83 -14.38
C ASP A 53 -17.36 14.12 -15.46
N ARG A 54 -16.99 14.88 -16.49
CA ARG A 54 -16.10 14.41 -17.55
C ARG A 54 -14.72 14.04 -17.01
N GLN A 55 -14.29 14.66 -15.92
CA GLN A 55 -12.99 14.43 -15.27
C GLN A 55 -13.10 13.57 -14.01
N TYR A 56 -14.18 12.78 -13.90
CA TYR A 56 -14.38 11.84 -12.80
C TYR A 56 -13.15 10.94 -12.58
N GLY A 57 -12.70 10.89 -11.33
CA GLY A 57 -11.52 10.15 -10.89
C GLY A 57 -10.19 10.90 -11.07
N PHE A 58 -10.17 12.07 -11.69
CA PHE A 58 -8.95 12.87 -11.91
C PHE A 58 -9.04 14.29 -11.32
N GLY A 59 -10.25 14.88 -11.30
CA GLY A 59 -10.54 16.21 -10.74
C GLY A 59 -10.08 17.41 -11.59
N SER A 60 -9.17 17.23 -12.55
CA SER A 60 -8.82 18.26 -13.53
C SER A 60 -8.29 17.68 -14.85
N GLU A 61 -8.41 18.44 -15.94
CA GLU A 61 -7.89 18.06 -17.27
C GLU A 61 -6.37 17.85 -17.24
N GLU A 62 -5.66 18.72 -16.54
CA GLU A 62 -4.20 18.64 -16.41
C GLU A 62 -3.78 17.34 -15.71
N MET A 63 -4.55 16.93 -14.68
CA MET A 63 -4.30 15.69 -13.97
C MET A 63 -4.59 14.48 -14.85
N TYR A 64 -5.65 14.53 -15.65
CA TYR A 64 -5.97 13.48 -16.61
C TYR A 64 -4.82 13.29 -17.62
N GLN A 65 -4.33 14.37 -18.23
CA GLN A 65 -3.21 14.31 -19.17
C GLN A 65 -1.93 13.78 -18.51
N MET A 66 -1.66 14.18 -17.26
CA MET A 66 -0.54 13.65 -16.48
C MET A 66 -0.70 12.13 -16.26
N CYS A 67 -1.88 11.69 -15.85
CA CYS A 67 -2.18 10.28 -15.59
C CYS A 67 -2.09 9.43 -16.86
N SER A 68 -2.53 9.96 -18.02
CA SER A 68 -2.37 9.31 -19.32
C SER A 68 -0.88 9.07 -19.62
N LYS A 69 -0.05 10.12 -19.51
CA LYS A 69 1.40 10.01 -19.73
C LYS A 69 2.07 9.04 -18.75
N LEU A 70 1.67 9.05 -17.49
CA LEU A 70 2.19 8.09 -16.50
C LEU A 70 1.80 6.65 -16.84
N SER A 71 0.59 6.45 -17.36
CA SER A 71 0.09 5.13 -17.76
C SER A 71 0.87 4.60 -18.96
N GLU A 72 1.11 5.43 -19.97
CA GLU A 72 1.94 5.06 -21.13
C GLU A 72 3.36 4.62 -20.72
N VAL A 73 3.94 5.24 -19.69
CA VAL A 73 5.31 4.95 -19.25
C VAL A 73 5.40 3.74 -18.31
N TRP A 74 4.38 3.53 -17.47
CA TRP A 74 4.45 2.58 -16.35
C TRP A 74 3.49 1.39 -16.44
N ALA A 75 2.52 1.38 -17.36
CA ALA A 75 1.52 0.30 -17.48
C ALA A 75 2.18 -1.08 -17.61
N ASP A 76 3.21 -1.20 -18.45
CA ASP A 76 3.93 -2.47 -18.67
C ASP A 76 4.63 -2.99 -17.41
N ARG A 77 4.92 -2.11 -16.45
CA ARG A 77 5.62 -2.45 -15.19
C ARG A 77 4.66 -2.78 -14.05
N VAL A 78 3.36 -2.60 -14.24
CA VAL A 78 2.32 -2.90 -13.23
C VAL A 78 2.34 -4.38 -12.82
N PRO A 79 2.42 -5.36 -13.74
CA PRO A 79 2.43 -6.78 -13.37
C PRO A 79 3.65 -7.17 -12.52
N ASP A 80 4.79 -6.56 -12.82
CA ASP A 80 6.09 -6.85 -12.18
C ASP A 80 6.37 -5.97 -10.94
N ALA A 81 5.37 -5.20 -10.49
CA ALA A 81 5.56 -4.28 -9.38
C ALA A 81 5.94 -5.02 -8.08
N PRO A 82 6.99 -4.58 -7.36
CA PRO A 82 7.47 -5.24 -6.16
C PRO A 82 6.42 -5.18 -5.05
N VAL A 83 6.16 -6.33 -4.42
CA VAL A 83 5.18 -6.44 -3.33
C VAL A 83 5.74 -5.83 -2.05
N VAL A 84 5.02 -4.84 -1.50
CA VAL A 84 5.36 -4.19 -0.24
C VAL A 84 4.42 -4.62 0.87
N THR A 85 4.93 -4.66 2.11
CA THR A 85 4.16 -5.06 3.30
C THR A 85 3.45 -3.91 3.98
N VAL A 86 3.90 -2.67 3.74
CA VAL A 86 3.39 -1.46 4.37
C VAL A 86 3.49 -0.34 3.34
N LEU A 87 2.41 0.41 3.17
CA LEU A 87 2.34 1.53 2.24
C LEU A 87 1.61 2.71 2.92
N PRO A 88 2.34 3.59 3.63
CA PRO A 88 1.74 4.69 4.38
C PRO A 88 1.48 5.87 3.44
N ILE A 89 0.36 5.85 2.71
CA ILE A 89 -0.10 6.98 1.89
C ILE A 89 -0.96 7.88 2.77
N GLY A 90 -0.43 9.06 3.13
CA GLY A 90 -1.11 10.02 4.01
C GLY A 90 -0.30 10.29 5.28
N LYS A 91 -0.98 10.60 6.39
CA LYS A 91 -0.37 10.84 7.70
C LYS A 91 -0.26 9.53 8.50
N PRO A 92 0.93 8.91 8.62
CA PRO A 92 1.05 7.65 9.32
C PRO A 92 0.98 7.82 10.84
N GLU A 93 0.27 6.91 11.50
CA GLU A 93 0.29 6.68 12.93
C GLU A 93 0.94 5.33 13.23
N TRP A 94 1.60 5.19 14.38
CA TRP A 94 2.13 3.90 14.82
C TRP A 94 0.98 2.99 15.27
N PHE A 95 0.76 1.88 14.55
CA PHE A 95 -0.21 0.86 14.91
C PHE A 95 0.49 -0.45 15.29
N PHE A 96 0.65 -0.64 16.60
CA PHE A 96 1.42 -1.73 17.21
C PHE A 96 2.87 -1.81 16.69
N ASP A 97 3.11 -2.55 15.60
CA ASP A 97 4.46 -2.86 15.08
C ASP A 97 4.82 -2.10 13.79
N ARG A 98 3.92 -1.27 13.24
CA ARG A 98 4.12 -0.65 11.93
C ARG A 98 3.46 0.73 11.78
N PRO A 99 4.05 1.64 10.99
CA PRO A 99 3.41 2.90 10.64
C PRO A 99 2.30 2.66 9.62
N MET A 100 1.07 3.07 9.93
CA MET A 100 -0.11 2.90 9.07
C MET A 100 -0.97 4.16 9.13
N VAL A 101 -1.69 4.45 8.06
CA VAL A 101 -2.79 5.41 8.12
C VAL A 101 -4.04 4.67 8.55
N ILE A 102 -4.71 5.17 9.58
CA ILE A 102 -5.90 4.55 10.16
C ILE A 102 -7.03 5.57 10.10
N THR A 103 -8.23 5.16 9.71
CA THR A 103 -9.37 6.06 9.74
C THR A 103 -9.75 6.39 11.19
N PRO A 104 -10.31 7.58 11.48
CA PRO A 104 -10.65 7.99 12.85
C PRO A 104 -11.57 7.01 13.60
N CYS A 105 -12.44 6.30 12.85
CA CYS A 105 -13.42 5.37 13.39
C CYS A 105 -12.94 3.91 13.42
N ALA A 106 -11.72 3.60 12.96
CA ALA A 106 -11.26 2.22 12.93
C ALA A 106 -10.94 1.69 14.34
N PRO A 107 -11.30 0.43 14.65
CA PRO A 107 -10.94 -0.20 15.91
C PRO A 107 -9.41 -0.32 16.06
N ARG A 108 -8.86 0.22 17.15
CA ARG A 108 -7.44 0.14 17.50
C ARG A 108 -7.11 -1.08 18.39
N THR A 109 -7.76 -2.21 18.12
CA THR A 109 -7.59 -3.46 18.89
C THR A 109 -6.57 -4.38 18.24
N LYS A 110 -6.03 -5.34 19.02
CA LYS A 110 -5.13 -6.39 18.49
C LYS A 110 -5.81 -7.26 17.45
N GLU A 111 -7.14 -7.43 17.55
CA GLU A 111 -7.95 -8.20 16.60
C GLU A 111 -8.01 -7.49 15.25
N SER A 112 -8.33 -6.19 15.24
CA SER A 112 -8.26 -5.33 14.05
C SER A 112 -6.87 -5.36 13.42
N TRP A 113 -5.82 -5.29 14.25
CA TRP A 113 -4.45 -5.39 13.75
C TRP A 113 -4.13 -6.74 13.09
N ARG A 114 -4.62 -7.85 13.65
CA ARG A 114 -4.49 -9.19 13.04
C ARG A 114 -5.32 -9.32 11.76
N ALA A 115 -6.50 -8.70 11.72
CA ALA A 115 -7.42 -8.73 10.58
C ALA A 115 -6.84 -8.06 9.33
N MET A 116 -5.87 -7.15 9.47
CA MET A 116 -5.14 -6.58 8.32
C MET A 116 -4.45 -7.64 7.45
N GLY A 117 -4.21 -8.86 7.97
CA GLY A 117 -3.64 -9.96 7.20
C GLY A 117 -2.22 -9.70 6.67
N LEU A 118 -1.55 -8.66 7.16
CA LEU A 118 -0.21 -8.32 6.75
C LEU A 118 0.79 -9.30 7.35
N GLN A 119 1.81 -9.68 6.57
CA GLN A 119 2.88 -10.56 7.05
C GLN A 119 3.53 -9.98 8.32
N ARG A 120 3.69 -10.83 9.33
CA ARG A 120 4.35 -10.46 10.59
C ARG A 120 5.82 -10.17 10.30
N ARG A 121 6.31 -9.01 10.73
CA ARG A 121 7.75 -8.74 10.79
C ARG A 121 8.29 -9.39 12.05
N SER A 122 8.38 -10.71 12.09
CA SER A 122 9.11 -11.34 13.18
C SER A 122 10.59 -10.97 13.05
N LEU A 123 11.15 -10.26 14.04
CA LEU A 123 12.59 -9.99 14.18
C LEU A 123 13.44 -11.27 14.36
N ARG A 124 12.94 -12.44 13.99
CA ARG A 124 13.57 -13.73 14.29
C ARG A 124 13.47 -14.69 13.11
N VAL A 125 14.31 -14.46 12.12
CA VAL A 125 15.19 -15.56 11.71
C VAL A 125 16.48 -15.35 12.48
N PHE A 126 16.43 -15.51 13.80
CA PHE A 126 17.56 -16.18 14.44
C PHE A 126 17.50 -17.55 13.80
N LYS A 127 18.31 -17.77 12.75
CA LYS A 127 18.72 -19.11 12.36
C LYS A 127 19.01 -19.77 13.70
N VAL A 128 18.17 -20.73 14.09
CA VAL A 128 18.38 -21.49 15.32
C VAL A 128 19.81 -21.96 15.19
N ALA A 129 20.73 -21.31 15.92
CA ALA A 129 22.11 -21.71 15.93
C ALA A 129 22.02 -23.13 16.45
N ARG A 130 22.20 -24.10 15.56
CA ARG A 130 22.19 -25.51 15.93
C ARG A 130 23.21 -25.63 17.04
N LYS A 131 22.74 -25.74 18.28
CA LYS A 131 23.57 -26.09 19.42
C LYS A 131 23.88 -27.58 19.28
N THR A 132 24.63 -27.96 18.25
CA THR A 132 25.38 -29.21 18.27
C THR A 132 26.54 -28.98 19.21
N PHE A 133 26.28 -29.24 20.50
CA PHE A 133 27.31 -29.30 21.52
C PHE A 133 28.04 -30.63 21.32
N THR A 134 29.12 -30.64 20.54
CA THR A 134 29.98 -31.82 20.42
C THR A 134 30.73 -32.00 21.73
N LYS A 135 30.33 -32.99 22.55
CA LYS A 135 31.16 -33.44 23.66
C LYS A 135 32.48 -33.97 23.10
N ARG A 136 33.60 -33.28 23.39
CA ARG A 136 34.94 -33.83 23.22
C ARG A 136 35.07 -35.01 24.18
N LYS A 137 35.36 -36.22 23.67
CA LYS A 137 35.76 -37.34 24.55
C LYS A 137 37.06 -36.93 25.25
N GLN A 138 37.04 -36.90 26.58
CA GLN A 138 38.27 -36.86 27.36
C GLN A 138 38.92 -38.25 27.25
N VAL A 139 40.21 -38.24 26.89
CA VAL A 139 41.11 -39.40 26.92
C VAL A 139 41.62 -39.56 28.33
#